data_AF-A0A3D1B6A9-F1
#
_entry.id   AF-A0A3D1B6A9-F1
#
_cell.length_a   1.000
_cell.length_b   1.000
_cell.length_c   1.000
_cell.angle_alpha   90.00
_cell.angle_beta   90.00
_cell.angle_gamma   90.00
#
_symmetry.space_group_name_H-M   'P 1'
#
loop_
_entity.id
_entity.type
_entity.pdbx_description
1 polymer ?
#
loop_
_entity_poly.entity_id
_entity_poly.type
_entity_poly.pdbx_seq_one_letter_code
_entity_poly.pdbx_strand_id
1 'polypeptide(L)'
;MRLTLKTKVLLLALVPVTLFALVLSGAAAKILHGLADEELETTRERMIDDARTRLEDYMRIGVSSVAHLYEPAAQGDLASRDEAIAILKKIKFGKDGYFFGHDSNVVRLFRGESPVDVGSNLSDRRDSNGVYINRELVAVAKNNTYYVNYSSPLPGNDKVSVPKLAYSYYLPKWDLALGTAVNLDNIELALDRVRTDIEGRVNSILTSILVIAGVMLAALCIAGVLISNSIVKPIQVIRAQLDDIAAGDGDLTHRLPEDRSDELGQLAGSFNRFVGKIHTMVSQVAEMTGQLTGMVAEVASQAQRSEKAMETQRQETDQVATAINEMSAAAQEVAHSAQGAAEAAQQTDQEGQQAKAVVDSSIRQIHSLVEEIRSSGTSLDALQQDVHAIVGVLDVIR
;
A
#
# COMPACT_ATOMS: atom_id res chain seq x y z
N MET A 1 15.51 -0.04 -13.61
CA MET A 1 15.40 0.44 -12.21
C MET A 1 14.06 0.00 -11.63
N ARG A 2 14.04 -0.76 -10.52
CA ARG A 2 12.78 -1.09 -9.83
C ARG A 2 12.38 0.09 -8.95
N LEU A 3 11.22 0.70 -9.23
CA LEU A 3 10.69 1.82 -8.44
C LEU A 3 10.30 1.35 -7.03
N THR A 4 10.66 2.13 -6.01
CA THR A 4 10.21 1.89 -4.62
C THR A 4 8.70 2.09 -4.48
N LEU A 5 8.07 1.47 -3.49
CA LEU A 5 6.64 1.65 -3.23
C LEU A 5 6.27 3.13 -3.00
N LYS A 6 7.13 3.87 -2.28
CA LYS A 6 7.02 5.32 -2.09
C LYS A 6 6.96 6.08 -3.42
N THR A 7 7.91 5.80 -4.32
CA THR A 7 7.94 6.45 -5.63
C THR A 7 6.73 6.09 -6.48
N LYS A 8 6.25 4.84 -6.42
CA LYS A 8 5.05 4.42 -7.16
C LYS A 8 3.79 5.15 -6.67
N VAL A 9 3.61 5.25 -5.35
CA VAL A 9 2.47 5.97 -4.76
C VAL A 9 2.51 7.46 -5.12
N LEU A 10 3.67 8.10 -5.02
CA LEU A 10 3.84 9.50 -5.40
C LEU A 10 3.58 9.72 -6.90
N LEU A 11 4.10 8.87 -7.77
CA LEU A 11 3.87 8.97 -9.22
C LEU A 11 2.39 8.76 -9.57
N LEU A 12 1.73 7.78 -8.95
CA LEU A 12 0.30 7.52 -9.17
C LEU A 12 -0.57 8.71 -8.74
N ALA A 13 -0.16 9.45 -7.70
CA ALA A 13 -0.89 10.63 -7.24
C ALA A 13 -0.56 11.89 -8.08
N LEU A 14 0.71 12.15 -8.39
CA LEU A 14 1.13 13.39 -9.05
C LEU A 14 0.92 13.38 -10.56
N VAL A 15 1.22 12.27 -11.25
CA VAL A 15 1.24 12.27 -12.72
C VAL A 15 -0.14 12.52 -13.31
N PRO A 16 -1.22 11.85 -12.87
CA PRO A 16 -2.55 12.12 -13.41
C PRO A 16 -3.01 13.54 -13.11
N VAL A 17 -2.71 14.06 -11.92
CA VAL A 17 -3.15 15.40 -11.50
C VAL A 17 -2.38 16.49 -12.25
N THR A 18 -1.07 16.36 -12.41
CA THR A 18 -0.26 17.29 -13.22
C THR A 18 -0.72 17.29 -14.68
N LEU A 19 -0.95 16.12 -15.26
CA LEU A 19 -1.43 15.99 -16.63
C LEU A 19 -2.82 16.62 -16.80
N PHE A 20 -3.73 16.35 -15.86
CA PHE A 20 -5.06 16.95 -15.85
C PHE A 20 -5.00 18.48 -15.69
N ALA A 21 -4.16 18.99 -14.80
CA ALA A 21 -3.95 20.42 -14.62
C ALA A 21 -3.39 21.10 -15.87
N LEU A 22 -2.44 20.45 -16.57
CA LEU A 22 -1.91 20.96 -17.84
C LEU A 22 -2.97 20.99 -18.95
N VAL A 23 -3.75 19.92 -19.08
CA VAL A 23 -4.83 19.84 -20.08
C VAL A 23 -5.90 20.89 -19.80
N LEU A 24 -6.35 21.01 -18.55
CA LEU A 24 -7.34 22.03 -18.17
C LEU A 24 -6.82 23.44 -18.37
N SER A 25 -5.57 23.73 -17.98
CA SER A 25 -4.98 25.05 -18.14
C SER A 25 -4.83 25.42 -19.62
N GLY A 26 -4.40 24.46 -20.46
CA GLY A 26 -4.31 24.66 -21.90
C GLY A 26 -5.68 24.85 -22.57
N ALA A 27 -6.69 24.08 -22.16
CA ALA A 27 -8.05 24.24 -22.63
C ALA A 27 -8.65 25.61 -22.23
N ALA A 28 -8.46 26.01 -20.97
CA ALA A 28 -8.89 27.31 -20.47
C ALA A 28 -8.22 28.46 -21.23
N ALA A 29 -6.91 28.38 -21.49
CA ALA A 29 -6.20 29.37 -22.30
C ALA A 29 -6.78 29.48 -23.71
N LYS A 30 -7.02 28.34 -24.37
CA LYS A 30 -7.62 28.33 -25.71
C LYS A 30 -9.01 28.96 -25.73
N ILE A 31 -9.86 28.63 -24.75
CA ILE A 31 -11.21 29.17 -24.65
C ILE A 31 -11.19 30.68 -24.38
N LEU A 32 -10.35 31.14 -23.43
CA LEU A 32 -10.25 32.55 -23.07
C LEU A 32 -9.76 33.40 -24.24
N HIS A 33 -8.76 32.93 -25.00
CA HIS A 33 -8.31 33.63 -26.21
C HIS A 33 -9.40 33.64 -27.29
N GLY A 34 -10.11 32.54 -27.51
CA GLY A 34 -11.22 32.52 -28.47
C GLY A 34 -12.34 33.50 -28.11
N LEU A 35 -12.72 33.57 -26.83
CA LEU A 35 -13.70 34.54 -26.34
C LEU A 35 -13.22 35.99 -26.47
N ALA A 36 -11.93 36.24 -26.22
CA ALA A 36 -11.32 37.56 -26.38
C ALA A 36 -11.39 38.04 -27.83
N ASP A 37 -11.08 37.16 -28.79
CA ASP A 37 -11.14 37.48 -30.22
C ASP A 37 -12.59 37.76 -30.67
N GLU A 38 -13.55 36.94 -30.22
CA GLU A 38 -14.98 37.11 -30.52
C GLU A 38 -15.55 38.42 -29.94
N GLU A 39 -15.17 38.77 -28.70
CA GLU A 39 -15.57 40.02 -28.05
C GLU A 39 -15.01 41.24 -28.79
N LEU A 40 -13.77 41.15 -29.29
CA LEU A 40 -13.13 42.23 -30.04
C LEU A 40 -13.81 42.45 -31.40
N GLU A 41 -14.10 41.39 -32.14
CA GLU A 41 -14.79 41.48 -33.43
C GLU A 41 -16.22 42.01 -33.27
N THR A 42 -16.96 41.50 -32.29
CA THR A 42 -18.32 42.00 -31.99
C THR A 42 -18.30 43.49 -31.64
N THR A 43 -17.29 43.94 -30.88
CA THR A 43 -17.12 45.34 -30.53
C THR A 43 -16.79 46.18 -31.77
N ARG A 44 -15.90 45.69 -32.64
CA ARG A 44 -15.56 46.34 -33.92
C ARG A 44 -16.80 46.51 -34.79
N GLU A 45 -17.58 45.45 -34.99
CA GLU A 45 -18.81 45.50 -35.78
C GLU A 45 -19.80 46.52 -35.24
N ARG A 46 -20.05 46.52 -33.92
CA ARG A 46 -20.93 47.49 -33.27
C ARG A 46 -20.45 48.93 -33.49
N MET A 47 -19.16 49.20 -33.34
CA MET A 47 -18.61 50.54 -33.56
C MET A 47 -18.71 51.01 -35.01
N ILE A 48 -18.58 50.09 -35.99
CA ILE A 48 -18.79 50.39 -37.40
C ILE A 48 -20.27 50.67 -37.69
N ASP A 49 -21.19 49.91 -37.09
CA ASP A 49 -22.62 50.13 -37.24
C ASP A 49 -23.07 51.49 -36.64
N ASP A 50 -22.53 51.85 -35.48
CA ASP A 50 -22.71 53.18 -34.89
C ASP A 50 -22.13 54.30 -35.79
N ALA A 51 -21.02 54.03 -36.49
CA ALA A 51 -20.46 54.95 -37.47
C ALA A 51 -21.37 55.13 -38.69
N ARG A 52 -21.95 54.03 -39.19
CA ARG A 52 -22.95 54.04 -40.29
C ARG A 52 -24.17 54.85 -39.92
N THR A 53 -24.78 54.56 -38.77
CA THR A 53 -25.96 55.28 -38.25
C THR A 53 -25.69 56.79 -38.15
N ARG A 54 -24.52 57.18 -37.61
CA ARG A 54 -24.13 58.60 -37.55
C ARG A 54 -24.01 59.25 -38.93
N LEU A 55 -23.43 58.55 -39.90
CA LEU A 55 -23.31 59.08 -41.26
C LEU A 55 -24.68 59.26 -41.93
N GLU A 56 -25.60 58.31 -41.74
CA GLU A 56 -26.99 58.42 -42.23
C GLU A 56 -27.71 59.61 -41.59
N ASP A 57 -27.59 59.77 -40.27
CA ASP A 57 -28.17 60.89 -39.53
C ASP A 57 -27.62 62.23 -40.02
N TYR A 58 -26.29 62.33 -40.18
CA TYR A 58 -25.66 63.53 -40.75
C TYR A 58 -26.18 63.79 -42.16
N MET A 59 -26.22 62.78 -43.03
CA MET A 59 -26.73 62.97 -44.39
C MET A 59 -28.19 63.44 -44.39
N ARG A 60 -29.04 62.87 -43.54
CA ARG A 60 -30.45 63.27 -43.42
C ARG A 60 -30.59 64.71 -42.97
N ILE A 61 -29.75 65.19 -42.05
CA ILE A 61 -29.69 66.60 -41.65
C ILE A 61 -29.24 67.47 -42.82
N GLY A 62 -28.20 67.06 -43.55
CA GLY A 62 -27.69 67.77 -44.72
C GLY A 62 -28.76 67.94 -45.80
N VAL A 63 -29.36 66.83 -46.24
CA VAL A 63 -30.43 66.84 -47.25
C VAL A 63 -31.65 67.64 -46.77
N SER A 64 -32.10 67.44 -45.53
CA SER A 64 -33.23 68.20 -44.96
C SER A 64 -32.97 69.71 -44.94
N SER A 65 -31.73 70.13 -44.66
CA SER A 65 -31.37 71.57 -44.60
C SER A 65 -31.55 72.30 -45.94
N VAL A 66 -31.45 71.57 -47.05
CA VAL A 66 -31.61 72.11 -48.42
C VAL A 66 -32.88 71.64 -49.11
N ALA A 67 -33.75 70.88 -48.42
CA ALA A 67 -34.98 70.34 -49.00
C ALA A 67 -35.90 71.43 -49.55
N HIS A 68 -36.00 72.58 -48.86
CA HIS A 68 -36.79 73.73 -49.32
C HIS A 68 -36.33 74.31 -50.67
N LEU A 69 -35.07 74.08 -51.06
CA LEU A 69 -34.52 74.44 -52.37
C LEU A 69 -34.64 73.29 -53.37
N TYR A 70 -34.46 72.05 -52.90
CA TYR A 70 -34.43 70.85 -53.76
C TYR A 70 -35.82 70.40 -54.25
N GLU A 71 -36.81 70.41 -53.36
CA GLU A 71 -38.16 69.93 -53.66
C GLU A 71 -38.84 70.73 -54.79
N PRO A 72 -38.84 72.08 -54.79
CA PRO A 72 -39.43 72.87 -55.89
C PRO A 72 -38.54 72.96 -57.14
N ALA A 73 -37.25 72.62 -57.05
CA ALA A 73 -36.32 72.75 -58.18
C ALA A 73 -36.70 71.87 -59.38
N ALA A 74 -36.48 72.40 -60.58
CA ALA A 74 -36.58 71.65 -61.83
C ALA A 74 -35.32 70.79 -62.05
N GLN A 75 -35.42 69.79 -62.95
CA GLN A 75 -34.26 69.02 -63.37
C GLN A 75 -33.23 69.95 -64.04
N GLY A 76 -31.99 69.95 -63.55
CA GLY A 76 -30.92 70.81 -64.06
C GLY A 76 -30.92 72.24 -63.52
N ASP A 77 -31.70 72.55 -62.47
CA ASP A 77 -31.68 73.86 -61.80
C ASP A 77 -30.37 74.07 -61.02
N LEU A 78 -29.38 74.64 -61.70
CA LEU A 78 -28.06 74.87 -61.11
C LEU A 78 -28.03 76.08 -60.16
N ALA A 79 -28.97 77.02 -60.29
CA ALA A 79 -29.01 78.20 -59.42
C ALA A 79 -29.40 77.80 -57.99
N SER A 80 -30.48 77.03 -57.83
CA SER A 80 -30.86 76.49 -56.52
C SER A 80 -29.83 75.50 -55.96
N ARG A 81 -29.12 74.76 -56.84
CA ARG A 81 -28.00 73.93 -56.42
C ARG A 81 -26.87 74.76 -55.79
N ASP A 82 -26.49 75.87 -56.41
CA ASP A 82 -25.39 76.69 -55.92
C ASP A 82 -25.75 77.36 -54.58
N GLU A 83 -27.02 77.76 -54.39
CA GLU A 83 -27.55 78.19 -53.10
C GLU A 83 -27.51 77.08 -52.04
N ALA A 84 -27.95 75.87 -52.39
CA ALA A 84 -27.88 74.70 -51.50
C ALA A 84 -26.43 74.36 -51.11
N ILE A 85 -25.50 74.43 -52.07
CA ILE A 85 -24.06 74.25 -51.82
C ILE A 85 -23.57 75.32 -50.83
N ALA A 86 -24.00 76.58 -50.94
CA ALA A 86 -23.59 77.64 -50.02
C ALA A 86 -24.05 77.38 -48.57
N ILE A 87 -25.17 76.68 -48.38
CA ILE A 87 -25.64 76.20 -47.07
C ILE A 87 -24.79 75.01 -46.61
N LEU A 88 -24.72 73.94 -47.43
CA LEU A 88 -24.04 72.68 -47.09
C LEU A 88 -22.56 72.86 -46.76
N LYS A 89 -21.85 73.76 -47.47
CA LYS A 89 -20.44 74.08 -47.22
C LYS A 89 -20.17 74.57 -45.79
N LYS A 90 -21.15 75.22 -45.15
CA LYS A 90 -21.02 75.81 -43.80
C LYS A 90 -21.38 74.84 -42.68
N ILE A 91 -22.03 73.71 -42.97
CA ILE A 91 -22.44 72.75 -41.95
C ILE A 91 -21.22 71.94 -41.49
N LYS A 92 -20.99 71.92 -40.17
CA LYS A 92 -19.94 71.14 -39.50
C LYS A 92 -20.56 70.31 -38.39
N PHE A 93 -20.03 69.11 -38.17
CA PHE A 93 -20.48 68.20 -37.10
C PHE A 93 -19.32 67.36 -36.58
N GLY A 94 -19.43 66.93 -35.32
CA GLY A 94 -18.33 66.26 -34.64
C GLY A 94 -17.08 67.14 -34.56
N LYS A 95 -15.90 66.51 -34.55
CA LYS A 95 -14.62 67.22 -34.47
C LYS A 95 -14.18 67.79 -35.82
N ASP A 96 -14.28 66.98 -36.88
CA ASP A 96 -13.73 67.26 -38.22
C ASP A 96 -14.72 66.94 -39.35
N GLY A 97 -16.01 66.76 -39.05
CA GLY A 97 -17.03 66.36 -40.02
C GLY A 97 -17.55 67.53 -40.86
N TYR A 98 -17.66 67.30 -42.17
CA TYR A 98 -18.15 68.27 -43.15
C TYR A 98 -18.78 67.54 -44.36
N PHE A 99 -19.59 68.25 -45.13
CA PHE A 99 -20.11 67.75 -46.40
C PHE A 99 -19.19 68.07 -47.57
N PHE A 100 -19.18 67.19 -48.56
CA PHE A 100 -18.55 67.42 -49.85
C PHE A 100 -19.46 66.97 -50.98
N GLY A 101 -19.26 67.51 -52.17
CA GLY A 101 -20.10 67.23 -53.32
C GLY A 101 -19.33 67.02 -54.61
N HIS A 102 -19.82 66.11 -55.44
CA HIS A 102 -19.32 65.84 -56.79
C HIS A 102 -20.44 65.77 -57.80
N ASP A 103 -20.16 66.09 -59.06
CA ASP A 103 -21.07 65.82 -60.17
C ASP A 103 -20.91 64.40 -60.73
N SER A 104 -21.73 64.04 -61.72
CA SER A 104 -21.67 62.75 -62.42
C SER A 104 -20.34 62.45 -63.10
N ASN A 105 -19.59 63.48 -63.46
CA ASN A 105 -18.28 63.38 -64.10
C ASN A 105 -17.14 63.35 -63.07
N VAL A 106 -17.46 63.23 -61.78
CA VAL A 106 -16.50 63.18 -60.67
C VAL A 106 -15.75 64.51 -60.50
N VAL A 107 -16.35 65.62 -60.94
CA VAL A 107 -15.83 66.97 -60.69
C VAL A 107 -16.26 67.40 -59.30
N ARG A 108 -15.32 67.91 -58.50
CA ARG A 108 -15.60 68.41 -57.15
C ARG A 108 -16.40 69.71 -57.22
N LEU A 109 -17.63 69.70 -56.71
CA LEU A 109 -18.47 70.90 -56.58
C LEU A 109 -18.15 71.65 -55.28
N PHE A 110 -17.89 70.92 -54.19
CA PHE A 110 -17.47 71.51 -52.92
C PHE A 110 -16.85 70.54 -51.91
N ARG A 111 -16.18 71.09 -50.89
CA ARG A 111 -15.56 70.34 -49.77
C ARG A 111 -15.56 71.18 -48.48
N GLY A 112 -16.68 71.20 -47.77
CA GLY A 112 -16.90 72.16 -46.67
C GLY A 112 -16.56 73.58 -47.14
N GLU A 113 -15.88 74.37 -46.31
CA GLU A 113 -15.40 75.70 -46.66
C GLU A 113 -14.04 75.69 -47.40
N SER A 114 -13.44 74.52 -47.63
CA SER A 114 -12.13 74.40 -48.26
C SER A 114 -12.24 74.58 -49.78
N PRO A 115 -11.39 75.44 -50.40
CA PRO A 115 -11.36 75.59 -51.86
C PRO A 115 -10.60 74.45 -52.56
N VAL A 116 -9.98 73.53 -51.81
CA VAL A 116 -9.10 72.48 -52.33
C VAL A 116 -9.87 71.55 -53.28
N ASP A 117 -9.29 71.34 -54.46
CA ASP A 117 -9.77 70.50 -55.55
C ASP A 117 -11.11 70.92 -56.18
N VAL A 118 -11.73 72.04 -55.77
CA VAL A 118 -13.01 72.50 -56.34
C VAL A 118 -12.85 72.82 -57.83
N GLY A 119 -13.76 72.30 -58.66
CA GLY A 119 -13.73 72.40 -60.12
C GLY A 119 -12.79 71.39 -60.81
N SER A 120 -12.01 70.61 -60.05
CA SER A 120 -11.11 69.61 -60.62
C SER A 120 -11.83 68.26 -60.80
N ASN A 121 -11.52 67.55 -61.89
CA ASN A 121 -11.94 66.18 -62.09
C ASN A 121 -11.08 65.24 -61.23
N LEU A 122 -11.71 64.42 -60.39
CA LEU A 122 -11.03 63.53 -59.45
C LEU A 122 -11.23 62.04 -59.77
N SER A 123 -11.66 61.72 -60.99
CA SER A 123 -11.96 60.33 -61.42
C SER A 123 -10.77 59.38 -61.28
N ASP A 124 -9.54 59.87 -61.50
CA ASP A 124 -8.31 59.07 -61.44
C ASP A 124 -7.61 59.08 -60.07
N ARG A 125 -8.16 59.80 -59.08
CA ARG A 125 -7.56 59.90 -57.74
C ARG A 125 -7.71 58.58 -57.00
N ARG A 126 -6.58 58.03 -56.53
CA ARG A 126 -6.53 56.79 -55.75
C ARG A 126 -6.06 57.02 -54.33
N ASP A 127 -6.53 56.17 -53.41
CA ASP A 127 -5.92 56.03 -52.09
C ASP A 127 -4.70 55.09 -52.10
N SER A 128 -4.07 54.90 -50.94
CA SER A 128 -2.93 53.99 -50.74
C SER A 128 -3.26 52.52 -51.03
N ASN A 129 -4.53 52.14 -51.04
CA ASN A 129 -5.01 50.79 -51.31
C ASN A 129 -5.44 50.62 -52.78
N GLY A 130 -5.30 51.67 -53.61
CA GLY A 130 -5.67 51.66 -55.02
C GLY A 130 -7.15 51.95 -55.30
N VAL A 131 -7.95 52.30 -54.29
CA VAL A 131 -9.37 52.64 -54.43
C VAL A 131 -9.52 54.00 -55.11
N TYR A 132 -10.32 54.06 -56.18
CA TYR A 132 -10.65 55.30 -56.87
C TYR A 132 -11.69 56.11 -56.09
N ILE A 133 -11.24 56.79 -55.04
CA ILE A 133 -12.06 57.40 -53.98
C ILE A 133 -13.30 58.10 -54.54
N ASN A 134 -13.11 59.06 -55.44
CA ASN A 134 -14.18 59.93 -55.90
C ASN A 134 -15.11 59.25 -56.91
N ARG A 135 -14.57 58.33 -57.72
CA ARG A 135 -15.38 57.52 -58.63
C ARG A 135 -16.31 56.61 -57.84
N GLU A 136 -15.79 55.95 -56.81
CA GLU A 136 -16.60 55.10 -55.94
C GLU A 136 -17.63 55.92 -55.16
N LEU A 137 -17.29 57.09 -54.61
CA LEU A 137 -18.25 57.99 -53.94
C LEU A 137 -19.46 58.35 -54.83
N VAL A 138 -19.21 58.70 -56.10
CA VAL A 138 -20.28 59.01 -57.06
C VAL A 138 -21.07 57.74 -57.43
N ALA A 139 -20.39 56.61 -57.60
CA ALA A 139 -21.03 55.34 -57.94
C ALA A 139 -21.96 54.83 -56.83
N VAL A 140 -21.49 54.81 -55.57
CA VAL A 140 -22.27 54.33 -54.41
C VAL A 140 -23.48 55.22 -54.11
N ALA A 141 -23.40 56.51 -54.46
CA ALA A 141 -24.52 57.43 -54.36
C ALA A 141 -25.63 57.12 -55.38
N LYS A 142 -25.25 56.71 -56.60
CA LYS A 142 -26.19 56.45 -57.71
C LYS A 142 -26.81 55.06 -57.68
N ASN A 143 -26.07 54.06 -57.21
CA ASN A 143 -26.50 52.65 -57.19
C ASN A 143 -27.23 52.26 -55.88
N ASN A 144 -27.40 53.20 -54.94
CA ASN A 144 -28.02 53.01 -53.63
C ASN A 144 -27.30 52.03 -52.69
N THR A 145 -25.98 51.82 -52.86
CA THR A 145 -25.16 51.10 -51.87
C THR A 145 -24.58 52.03 -50.79
N TYR A 146 -24.56 53.34 -51.08
CA TYR A 146 -24.25 54.50 -50.22
C TYR A 146 -22.87 54.57 -49.56
N TYR A 147 -22.25 53.45 -49.21
CA TYR A 147 -21.05 53.39 -48.40
C TYR A 147 -19.80 53.12 -49.20
N VAL A 148 -18.70 53.80 -48.84
CA VAL A 148 -17.36 53.49 -49.37
C VAL A 148 -16.31 53.57 -48.26
N ASN A 149 -15.45 52.55 -48.21
CA ASN A 149 -14.24 52.56 -47.39
C ASN A 149 -13.08 53.05 -48.23
N TYR A 150 -12.32 54.01 -47.72
CA TYR A 150 -11.12 54.54 -48.38
C TYR A 150 -10.16 55.12 -47.36
N SER A 151 -8.89 55.24 -47.73
CA SER A 151 -7.89 55.94 -46.93
C SER A 151 -7.69 57.36 -47.45
N SER A 152 -7.53 58.32 -46.53
CA SER A 152 -7.25 59.71 -46.90
C SER A 152 -6.28 60.34 -45.91
N PRO A 153 -5.39 61.24 -46.37
CA PRO A 153 -4.44 61.89 -45.49
C PRO A 153 -5.12 62.72 -44.39
N LEU A 154 -4.49 62.75 -43.22
CA LEU A 154 -4.91 63.60 -42.12
C LEU A 154 -4.79 65.09 -42.51
N PRO A 155 -5.77 65.94 -42.16
CA PRO A 155 -5.65 67.39 -42.36
C PRO A 155 -4.37 67.93 -41.73
N GLY A 156 -3.47 68.50 -42.54
CA GLY A 156 -2.19 69.07 -42.08
C GLY A 156 -1.01 68.08 -42.04
N ASN A 157 -1.20 66.80 -42.37
CA ASN A 157 -0.10 65.85 -42.51
C ASN A 157 -0.36 64.81 -43.62
N ASP A 158 0.10 65.12 -44.83
CA ASP A 158 -0.13 64.31 -46.03
C ASP A 158 0.59 62.95 -46.03
N LYS A 159 1.49 62.71 -45.06
CA LYS A 159 2.24 61.45 -44.94
C LYS A 159 1.49 60.36 -44.18
N VAL A 160 0.45 60.72 -43.42
CA VAL A 160 -0.31 59.77 -42.61
C VAL A 160 -1.73 59.67 -43.16
N SER A 161 -2.02 58.55 -43.83
CA SER A 161 -3.37 58.23 -44.30
C SER A 161 -4.13 57.46 -43.24
N VAL A 162 -5.36 57.88 -42.96
CA VAL A 162 -6.27 57.21 -42.02
C VAL A 162 -7.41 56.55 -42.78
N PRO A 163 -7.86 55.35 -42.36
CA PRO A 163 -9.05 54.72 -42.93
C PRO A 163 -10.29 55.55 -42.60
N LYS A 164 -11.20 55.68 -43.57
CA LYS A 164 -12.45 56.41 -43.46
C LYS A 164 -13.60 55.59 -44.03
N LEU A 165 -14.77 55.76 -43.42
CA LEU A 165 -16.06 55.32 -43.97
C LEU A 165 -16.81 56.57 -44.43
N ALA A 166 -17.20 56.61 -45.71
CA ALA A 166 -18.08 57.64 -46.23
C ALA A 166 -19.47 57.10 -46.54
N TYR A 167 -20.44 57.99 -46.44
CA TYR A 167 -21.80 57.83 -46.94
C TYR A 167 -22.04 58.88 -48.02
N SER A 168 -22.52 58.47 -49.20
CA SER A 168 -22.87 59.37 -50.29
C SER A 168 -24.28 59.11 -50.79
N TYR A 169 -25.00 60.20 -51.05
CA TYR A 169 -26.38 60.22 -51.50
C TYR A 169 -26.51 61.08 -52.76
N TYR A 170 -27.24 60.59 -53.76
CA TYR A 170 -27.35 61.28 -55.03
C TYR A 170 -28.63 62.13 -55.12
N LEU A 171 -28.46 63.40 -55.45
CA LEU A 171 -29.52 64.37 -55.70
C LEU A 171 -29.66 64.58 -57.22
N PRO A 172 -30.50 63.77 -57.91
CA PRO A 172 -30.51 63.71 -59.36
C PRO A 172 -30.88 65.03 -60.06
N LYS A 173 -31.74 65.87 -59.47
CA LYS A 173 -32.11 67.16 -60.09
C LYS A 173 -30.92 68.10 -60.27
N TRP A 174 -29.91 67.94 -59.43
CA TRP A 174 -28.74 68.81 -59.34
C TRP A 174 -27.46 68.18 -59.89
N ASP A 175 -27.53 66.92 -60.32
CA ASP A 175 -26.34 66.10 -60.59
C ASP A 175 -25.30 66.25 -59.47
N LEU A 176 -25.74 65.97 -58.24
CA LEU A 176 -24.93 66.16 -57.04
C LEU A 176 -24.90 64.87 -56.23
N ALA A 177 -23.74 64.20 -56.21
CA ALA A 177 -23.40 63.21 -55.22
C ALA A 177 -22.92 63.92 -53.96
N LEU A 178 -23.81 64.07 -52.98
CA LEU A 178 -23.53 64.65 -51.67
C LEU A 178 -22.93 63.57 -50.76
N GLY A 179 -21.78 63.83 -50.16
CA GLY A 179 -21.09 62.88 -49.29
C GLY A 179 -20.63 63.49 -47.97
N THR A 180 -20.50 62.62 -46.98
CA THR A 180 -19.85 62.89 -45.69
C THR A 180 -19.04 61.67 -45.25
N ALA A 181 -18.08 61.83 -44.36
CA ALA A 181 -17.21 60.74 -43.91
C ALA A 181 -16.82 60.86 -42.43
N VAL A 182 -16.58 59.72 -41.80
CA VAL A 182 -16.00 59.60 -40.46
C VAL A 182 -14.68 58.84 -40.52
N ASN A 183 -13.73 59.23 -39.67
CA ASN A 183 -12.45 58.52 -39.57
C ASN A 183 -12.62 57.26 -38.71
N LEU A 184 -12.03 56.15 -39.14
CA LEU A 184 -12.06 54.86 -38.45
C LEU A 184 -10.85 54.64 -37.54
N ASP A 185 -9.84 55.51 -37.58
CA ASP A 185 -8.67 55.48 -36.71
C ASP A 185 -9.03 55.55 -35.22
N ASN A 186 -10.03 56.36 -34.85
CA ASN A 186 -10.54 56.42 -33.48
C ASN A 186 -11.19 55.11 -33.03
N ILE A 187 -11.76 54.33 -33.97
CA ILE A 187 -12.32 53.01 -33.68
C ILE A 187 -11.17 52.04 -33.41
N GLU A 188 -10.13 52.05 -34.24
CA GLU A 188 -8.96 51.18 -34.02
C GLU A 188 -8.24 51.51 -32.71
N LEU A 189 -8.02 52.79 -32.40
CA LEU A 189 -7.45 53.22 -31.12
C LEU A 189 -8.32 52.82 -29.92
N ALA A 190 -9.65 52.81 -30.07
CA ALA A 190 -10.55 52.33 -29.02
C ALA A 190 -10.49 50.81 -28.87
N LEU A 191 -10.43 50.08 -29.99
CA LEU A 191 -10.25 48.63 -30.01
C LEU A 191 -8.91 48.21 -29.40
N ASP A 192 -7.83 48.95 -29.61
CA ASP A 192 -6.54 48.69 -28.96
C ASP A 192 -6.60 48.80 -27.42
N ARG A 193 -7.38 49.77 -26.91
CA ARG A 193 -7.62 49.90 -25.46
C ARG A 193 -8.44 48.74 -24.93
N VAL A 194 -9.52 48.37 -25.63
CA VAL A 194 -10.36 47.22 -25.28
C VAL A 194 -9.54 45.94 -25.30
N ARG A 195 -8.72 45.74 -26.33
CA ARG A 195 -7.80 44.61 -26.46
C ARG A 195 -6.84 44.54 -25.28
N THR A 196 -6.21 45.66 -24.91
CA THR A 196 -5.26 45.70 -23.78
C THR A 196 -5.95 45.33 -22.46
N ASP A 197 -7.18 45.79 -22.24
CA ASP A 197 -7.97 45.44 -21.05
C ASP A 197 -8.34 43.95 -21.03
N ILE A 198 -8.82 43.43 -22.16
CA ILE A 198 -9.15 42.01 -22.32
C ILE A 198 -7.90 41.13 -22.11
N GLU A 199 -6.76 41.45 -22.73
CA GLU A 199 -5.50 40.73 -22.56
C GLU A 199 -5.05 40.75 -21.08
N GLY A 200 -5.20 41.87 -20.38
CA GLY A 200 -4.94 41.98 -18.95
C GLY A 200 -5.83 41.05 -18.12
N ARG A 201 -7.14 41.01 -18.42
CA ARG A 201 -8.11 40.13 -17.75
C ARG A 201 -7.80 38.65 -18.02
N VAL A 202 -7.53 38.28 -19.27
CA VAL A 202 -7.14 36.92 -19.67
C VAL A 202 -5.88 36.49 -18.91
N ASN A 203 -4.84 37.33 -18.87
CA ASN A 203 -3.61 37.01 -18.17
C ASN A 203 -3.81 36.89 -16.65
N SER A 204 -4.64 37.74 -16.04
CA SER A 204 -4.99 37.65 -14.62
C SER A 204 -5.71 36.34 -14.28
N ILE A 205 -6.65 35.91 -15.13
CA ILE A 205 -7.38 34.64 -14.98
C ILE A 205 -6.41 33.45 -15.14
N LEU A 206 -5.57 33.46 -16.18
CA LEU A 206 -4.57 32.40 -16.41
C LEU A 206 -3.57 32.30 -15.26
N THR A 207 -3.09 33.44 -14.76
CA THR A 207 -2.20 33.49 -13.60
C THR A 207 -2.89 32.89 -12.36
N SER A 208 -4.16 33.23 -12.11
CA SER A 208 -4.93 32.66 -11.01
C SER A 208 -5.11 31.13 -11.14
N ILE A 209 -5.38 30.64 -12.35
CA ILE A 209 -5.47 29.19 -12.64
C ILE A 209 -4.14 28.49 -12.32
N LEU A 210 -3.01 29.06 -12.78
CA LEU A 210 -1.68 28.50 -12.53
C LEU A 210 -1.32 28.51 -11.03
N VAL A 211 -1.66 29.59 -10.31
CA VAL A 211 -1.43 29.68 -8.86
C VAL A 211 -2.26 28.63 -8.12
N ILE A 212 -3.55 28.50 -8.42
CA ILE A 212 -4.42 27.49 -7.80
C ILE A 212 -3.92 26.07 -8.10
N ALA A 213 -3.55 25.80 -9.35
CA ALA A 213 -2.97 24.51 -9.75
C ALA A 213 -1.67 24.21 -9.01
N GLY A 214 -0.79 25.22 -8.85
CA GLY A 214 0.45 25.12 -8.10
C GLY A 214 0.23 24.83 -6.61
N VAL A 215 -0.72 25.53 -5.98
CA VAL A 215 -1.10 25.29 -4.57
C VAL A 215 -1.68 23.89 -4.39
N MET A 216 -2.56 23.44 -5.29
CA MET A 216 -3.12 22.08 -5.26
C MET A 216 -2.02 21.01 -5.43
N LEU A 217 -1.08 21.22 -6.34
CA LEU A 217 0.06 20.32 -6.51
C LEU A 217 0.96 20.27 -5.27
N ALA A 218 1.24 21.41 -4.65
CA ALA A 218 2.00 21.47 -3.41
C ALA A 218 1.29 20.71 -2.27
N ALA A 219 -0.03 20.92 -2.13
CA ALA A 219 -0.85 20.20 -1.15
C ALA A 219 -0.82 18.68 -1.38
N LEU A 220 -0.94 18.22 -2.63
CA LEU A 220 -0.85 16.81 -2.99
C LEU A 220 0.54 16.22 -2.76
N CYS A 221 1.61 16.96 -3.04
CA CYS A 221 2.97 16.57 -2.70
C CYS A 221 3.12 16.34 -1.19
N ILE A 222 2.65 17.29 -0.38
CA ILE A 222 2.69 17.19 1.08
C ILE A 222 1.89 15.99 1.56
N ALA A 223 0.65 15.82 1.08
CA ALA A 223 -0.19 14.67 1.41
C ALA A 223 0.47 13.34 1.01
N GLY A 224 1.07 13.26 -0.17
CA GLY A 224 1.78 12.08 -0.65
C GLY A 224 2.99 11.72 0.23
N VAL A 225 3.74 12.72 0.72
CA VAL A 225 4.84 12.50 1.68
C VAL A 225 4.30 12.02 3.03
N LEU A 226 3.22 12.62 3.54
CA LEU A 226 2.58 12.21 4.80
C LEU A 226 2.10 10.76 4.73
N ILE A 227 1.37 10.39 3.67
CA ILE A 227 0.88 9.01 3.44
C ILE A 227 2.04 8.04 3.30
N SER A 228 3.09 8.41 2.55
CA SER A 228 4.28 7.57 2.43
C SER A 228 4.93 7.31 3.80
N ASN A 229 4.99 8.31 4.67
CA ASN A 229 5.58 8.16 5.99
C ASN A 229 4.64 7.41 6.95
N SER A 230 3.33 7.57 6.82
CA SER A 230 2.36 6.93 7.70
C SER A 230 2.06 5.47 7.35
N ILE A 231 2.28 5.04 6.10
CA ILE A 231 1.98 3.68 5.62
C ILE A 231 3.23 2.91 5.18
N VAL A 232 4.01 3.46 4.25
CA VAL A 232 5.14 2.71 3.64
C VAL A 232 6.26 2.46 4.65
N LYS A 233 6.55 3.42 5.52
CA LYS A 233 7.62 3.30 6.52
C LYS A 233 7.32 2.19 7.56
N PRO A 234 6.14 2.13 8.21
CA PRO A 234 5.80 1.01 9.09
C PRO A 234 5.85 -0.35 8.40
N ILE A 235 5.34 -0.48 7.17
CA ILE A 235 5.41 -1.74 6.41
C ILE A 235 6.86 -2.17 6.19
N GLN A 236 7.78 -1.24 5.92
CA GLN A 236 9.21 -1.54 5.80
C GLN A 236 9.83 -2.01 7.12
N VAL A 237 9.40 -1.46 8.26
CA VAL A 237 9.84 -1.91 9.59
C VAL A 237 9.36 -3.34 9.86
N ILE A 238 8.08 -3.63 9.60
CA ILE A 238 7.53 -4.99 9.76
C ILE A 238 8.28 -5.99 8.88
N ARG A 239 8.51 -5.62 7.60
CA ARG A 239 9.30 -6.44 6.68
C ARG A 239 10.71 -6.71 7.23
N ALA A 240 11.40 -5.67 7.71
CA ALA A 240 12.76 -5.82 8.22
C ALA A 240 12.81 -6.77 9.43
N GLN A 241 11.83 -6.71 10.34
CA GLN A 241 11.77 -7.65 11.47
C GLN A 241 11.40 -9.08 11.05
N LEU A 242 10.56 -9.25 10.03
CA LEU A 242 10.30 -10.57 9.46
C LEU A 242 11.56 -11.18 8.81
N ASP A 243 12.29 -10.37 8.04
CA ASP A 243 13.55 -10.79 7.41
C ASP A 243 14.60 -11.17 8.48
N ASP A 244 14.66 -10.44 9.60
CA ASP A 244 15.55 -10.73 10.74
C ASP A 244 15.21 -12.05 11.46
N ILE A 245 13.92 -12.28 11.74
CA ILE A 245 13.46 -13.56 12.33
C ILE A 245 13.74 -14.74 11.38
N ALA A 246 13.53 -14.56 10.08
CA ALA A 246 13.73 -15.61 9.09
C ALA A 246 15.21 -15.97 8.85
N ALA A 247 16.14 -15.04 9.12
CA ALA A 247 17.57 -15.26 8.92
C ALA A 247 18.22 -16.22 9.95
N GLY A 248 17.50 -16.60 11.01
CA GLY A 248 17.90 -17.69 11.93
C GLY A 248 18.56 -17.23 13.24
N ASP A 249 19.18 -16.04 13.27
CA ASP A 249 19.69 -15.40 14.50
C ASP A 249 18.61 -14.54 15.20
N GLY A 250 17.37 -14.61 14.71
CA GLY A 250 16.29 -13.69 15.05
C GLY A 250 16.02 -13.58 16.54
N ASP A 251 16.28 -12.40 17.09
CA ASP A 251 15.94 -12.09 18.48
C ASP A 251 14.42 -12.06 18.66
N LEU A 252 13.86 -13.17 19.13
CA LEU A 252 12.43 -13.33 19.43
C LEU A 252 11.98 -12.49 20.64
N THR A 253 12.84 -11.69 21.25
CA THR A 253 12.45 -10.72 22.29
C THR A 253 12.00 -9.38 21.68
N HIS A 254 12.39 -9.07 20.44
CA HIS A 254 11.98 -7.85 19.78
C HIS A 254 10.47 -7.83 19.48
N ARG A 255 9.84 -6.67 19.69
CA ARG A 255 8.42 -6.42 19.46
C ARG A 255 8.25 -5.18 18.59
N LEU A 256 7.21 -5.19 17.77
CA LEU A 256 6.79 -4.00 17.02
C LEU A 256 6.02 -3.04 17.94
N PRO A 257 6.11 -1.72 17.71
CA PRO A 257 5.28 -0.74 18.41
C PRO A 257 3.78 -0.96 18.14
N GLU A 258 2.97 -0.93 19.19
CA GLU A 258 1.50 -1.01 19.14
C GLU A 258 0.84 0.34 19.47
N ASP A 259 1.53 1.45 19.20
CA ASP A 259 1.08 2.82 19.45
C ASP A 259 -0.02 3.29 18.49
N ARG A 260 -0.36 2.48 17.47
CA ARG A 260 -1.36 2.78 16.45
C ARG A 260 -2.66 2.01 16.67
N SER A 261 -3.77 2.68 16.39
CA SER A 261 -5.12 2.08 16.45
C SER A 261 -5.68 1.69 15.07
N ASP A 262 -4.88 1.81 14.01
CA ASP A 262 -5.27 1.49 12.62
C ASP A 262 -4.89 0.04 12.24
N GLU A 263 -5.10 -0.33 10.97
CA GLU A 263 -4.81 -1.67 10.44
C GLU A 263 -3.33 -2.05 10.60
N LEU A 264 -2.42 -1.06 10.58
CA LEU A 264 -1.00 -1.31 10.80
C LEU A 264 -0.70 -1.61 12.28
N GLY A 265 -1.41 -0.96 13.21
CA GLY A 265 -1.39 -1.32 14.63
C GLY A 265 -1.93 -2.73 14.90
N GLN A 266 -3.06 -3.09 14.28
CA GLN A 266 -3.61 -4.45 14.39
C GLN A 266 -2.66 -5.51 13.81
N LEU A 267 -1.96 -5.19 12.71
CA LEU A 267 -0.94 -6.04 12.13
C LEU A 267 0.27 -6.20 13.06
N ALA A 268 0.75 -5.11 13.67
CA ALA A 268 1.83 -5.14 14.67
C ALA A 268 1.46 -6.02 15.87
N GLY A 269 0.26 -5.86 16.43
CA GLY A 269 -0.21 -6.71 17.53
C GLY A 269 -0.36 -8.18 17.13
N SER A 270 -0.79 -8.46 15.90
CA SER A 270 -0.86 -9.83 15.38
C SER A 270 0.53 -10.46 15.21
N PHE A 271 1.50 -9.69 14.72
CA PHE A 271 2.90 -10.08 14.63
C PHE A 271 3.48 -10.35 16.02
N ASN A 272 3.28 -9.47 17.00
CA ASN A 272 3.78 -9.65 18.37
C ASN A 272 3.21 -10.91 19.04
N ARG A 273 1.91 -11.22 18.84
CA ARG A 273 1.31 -12.48 19.31
C ARG A 273 1.94 -13.70 18.62
N PHE A 274 2.22 -13.62 17.33
CA PHE A 274 2.90 -14.69 16.59
C PHE A 274 4.30 -14.94 17.15
N VAL A 275 5.13 -13.90 17.25
CA VAL A 275 6.49 -13.99 17.81
C VAL A 275 6.47 -14.51 19.25
N GLY A 276 5.52 -14.06 20.08
CA GLY A 276 5.35 -14.56 21.45
C GLY A 276 5.08 -16.06 21.52
N LYS A 277 4.24 -16.61 20.63
CA LYS A 277 4.00 -18.06 20.57
C LYS A 277 5.26 -18.83 20.16
N ILE A 278 6.01 -18.32 19.19
CA ILE A 278 7.28 -18.94 18.76
C ILE A 278 8.30 -18.92 19.91
N HIS A 279 8.47 -17.77 20.58
CA HIS A 279 9.35 -17.65 21.73
C HIS A 279 9.01 -18.68 22.82
N THR A 280 7.73 -18.77 23.23
CA THR A 280 7.30 -19.76 24.23
C THR A 280 7.59 -21.19 23.79
N MET A 281 7.34 -21.53 22.52
CA MET A 281 7.62 -22.86 21.99
C MET A 281 9.11 -23.18 22.03
N VAL A 282 9.98 -22.24 21.63
CA VAL A 282 11.44 -22.39 21.69
C VAL A 282 11.92 -22.53 23.15
N SER A 283 11.38 -21.73 24.07
CA SER A 283 11.72 -21.85 25.50
C SER A 283 11.32 -23.20 26.08
N GLN A 284 10.13 -23.71 25.74
CA GLN A 284 9.67 -25.04 26.17
C GLN A 284 10.56 -26.16 25.60
N VAL A 285 10.99 -26.04 24.34
CA VAL A 285 11.94 -27.00 23.74
C VAL A 285 13.29 -26.97 24.46
N ALA A 286 13.79 -25.79 24.79
CA ALA A 286 15.03 -25.64 25.56
C ALA A 286 14.92 -26.26 26.96
N GLU A 287 13.81 -26.01 27.67
CA GLU A 287 13.53 -26.60 28.98
C GLU A 287 13.43 -28.13 28.91
N MET A 288 12.66 -28.66 27.95
CA MET A 288 12.55 -30.11 27.72
C MET A 288 13.91 -30.74 27.40
N THR A 289 14.76 -30.04 26.64
CA THR A 289 16.12 -30.51 26.33
C THR A 289 16.99 -30.55 27.60
N GLY A 290 16.85 -29.57 28.50
CA GLY A 290 17.50 -29.57 29.80
C GLY A 290 17.04 -30.72 30.70
N GLN A 291 15.73 -30.94 30.79
CA GLN A 291 15.15 -32.07 31.54
C GLN A 291 15.63 -33.41 30.97
N LEU A 292 15.65 -33.55 29.63
CA LEU A 292 16.16 -34.74 28.96
C LEU A 292 17.63 -34.98 29.29
N THR A 293 18.45 -33.93 29.29
CA THR A 293 19.86 -34.03 29.70
C THR A 293 20.01 -34.51 31.14
N GLY A 294 19.17 -34.02 32.06
CA GLY A 294 19.13 -34.48 33.45
C GLY A 294 18.73 -35.96 33.58
N MET A 295 17.67 -36.39 32.87
CA MET A 295 17.24 -37.79 32.85
C MET A 295 18.32 -38.71 32.29
N VAL A 296 19.04 -38.29 31.24
CA VAL A 296 20.17 -39.06 30.69
C VAL A 296 21.29 -39.24 31.73
N ALA A 297 21.59 -38.21 32.53
CA ALA A 297 22.57 -38.31 33.61
C ALA A 297 22.11 -39.27 34.73
N GLU A 298 20.82 -39.28 35.06
CA GLU A 298 20.25 -40.18 36.07
C GLU A 298 20.24 -41.65 35.59
N VAL A 299 19.92 -41.89 34.32
CA VAL A 299 20.03 -43.21 33.68
C VAL A 299 21.48 -43.70 33.71
N ALA A 300 22.46 -42.83 33.40
CA ALA A 300 23.87 -43.19 33.47
C ALA A 300 24.30 -43.59 34.90
N SER A 301 23.86 -42.82 35.91
CA SER A 301 24.10 -43.14 37.33
C SER A 301 23.44 -44.46 37.76
N GLN A 302 22.21 -44.72 37.29
CA GLN A 302 21.52 -45.97 37.58
C GLN A 302 22.19 -47.18 36.91
N ALA A 303 22.69 -47.02 35.68
CA ALA A 303 23.47 -48.05 35.01
C ALA A 303 24.73 -48.41 35.81
N GLN A 304 25.47 -47.41 36.31
CA GLN A 304 26.67 -47.63 37.13
C GLN A 304 26.34 -48.30 38.49
N ARG A 305 25.23 -47.93 39.13
CA ARG A 305 24.75 -48.61 40.35
C ARG A 305 24.38 -50.06 40.08
N SER A 306 23.73 -50.33 38.95
CA SER A 306 23.34 -51.68 38.55
C SER A 306 24.56 -52.56 38.24
N GLU A 307 25.58 -52.00 37.58
CA GLU A 307 26.86 -52.68 37.34
C GLU A 307 27.52 -53.09 38.67
N LYS A 308 27.56 -52.18 39.65
CA LYS A 308 28.12 -52.48 40.98
C LYS A 308 27.30 -53.55 41.72
N ALA A 309 25.98 -53.48 41.66
CA ALA A 309 25.11 -54.49 42.28
C ALA A 309 25.29 -55.87 41.64
N MET A 310 25.43 -55.91 40.31
CA MET A 310 25.74 -57.14 39.57
C MET A 310 27.07 -57.76 39.99
N GLU A 311 28.11 -56.94 40.22
CA GLU A 311 29.39 -57.44 40.73
C GLU A 311 29.28 -58.01 42.15
N THR A 312 28.53 -57.36 43.05
CA THR A 312 28.25 -57.92 44.38
C THR A 312 27.46 -59.24 44.29
N GLN A 313 26.41 -59.28 43.48
CA GLN A 313 25.60 -60.49 43.27
C GLN A 313 26.45 -61.64 42.73
N ARG A 314 27.40 -61.35 41.83
CA ARG A 314 28.35 -62.35 41.30
C ARG A 314 29.21 -62.92 42.42
N GLN A 315 29.74 -62.07 43.30
CA GLN A 315 30.54 -62.51 44.45
C GLN A 315 29.73 -63.35 45.45
N GLU A 316 28.49 -62.96 45.74
CA GLU A 316 27.59 -63.76 46.59
C GLU A 316 27.28 -65.12 45.93
N THR A 317 27.09 -65.15 44.61
CA THR A 317 26.88 -66.39 43.87
C THR A 317 28.10 -67.33 43.96
N ASP A 318 29.31 -66.78 43.85
CA ASP A 318 30.56 -67.54 44.03
C ASP A 318 30.70 -68.09 45.47
N GLN A 319 30.28 -67.32 46.48
CA GLN A 319 30.23 -67.79 47.87
C GLN A 319 29.21 -68.90 48.08
N VAL A 320 28.01 -68.77 47.50
CA VAL A 320 26.99 -69.83 47.54
C VAL A 320 27.51 -71.10 46.88
N ALA A 321 28.19 -70.99 45.72
CA ALA A 321 28.81 -72.14 45.06
C ALA A 321 29.87 -72.81 45.96
N THR A 322 30.66 -72.01 46.67
CA THR A 322 31.65 -72.52 47.64
C THR A 322 30.97 -73.24 48.81
N ALA A 323 29.92 -72.65 49.39
CA ALA A 323 29.15 -73.26 50.47
C ALA A 323 28.44 -74.55 50.03
N ILE A 324 27.94 -74.62 48.79
CA ILE A 324 27.37 -75.85 48.22
C ILE A 324 28.44 -76.95 48.14
N ASN A 325 29.67 -76.62 47.72
CA ASN A 325 30.77 -77.58 47.71
C ASN A 325 31.12 -78.08 49.12
N GLU A 326 31.24 -77.19 50.11
CA GLU A 326 31.48 -77.58 51.51
C GLU A 326 30.33 -78.44 52.06
N MET A 327 29.08 -78.06 51.77
CA MET A 327 27.89 -78.79 52.20
C MET A 327 27.81 -80.18 51.56
N SER A 328 28.20 -80.32 50.29
CA SER A 328 28.30 -81.62 49.62
C SER A 328 29.36 -82.50 50.28
N ALA A 329 30.51 -81.94 50.67
CA ALA A 329 31.55 -82.67 51.38
C ALA A 329 31.08 -83.11 52.78
N ALA A 330 30.43 -82.22 53.54
CA ALA A 330 29.84 -82.55 54.83
C ALA A 330 28.75 -83.62 54.72
N ALA A 331 27.89 -83.56 53.70
CA ALA A 331 26.87 -84.59 53.46
C ALA A 331 27.50 -85.96 53.14
N GLN A 332 28.60 -86.00 52.39
CA GLN A 332 29.38 -87.23 52.15
C GLN A 332 30.00 -87.78 53.43
N GLU A 333 30.53 -86.92 54.30
CA GLU A 333 31.11 -87.33 55.58
C GLU A 333 30.06 -87.83 56.58
N VAL A 334 28.88 -87.20 56.61
CA VAL A 334 27.73 -87.68 57.38
C VAL A 334 27.25 -89.03 56.85
N ALA A 335 27.15 -89.20 55.53
CA ALA A 335 26.78 -90.48 54.92
C ALA A 335 27.80 -91.59 55.28
N HIS A 336 29.09 -91.27 55.26
CA HIS A 336 30.15 -92.20 55.66
C HIS A 336 30.06 -92.57 57.15
N SER A 337 29.81 -91.58 58.01
CA SER A 337 29.63 -91.80 59.46
C SER A 337 28.39 -92.63 59.77
N ALA A 338 27.27 -92.39 59.06
CA ALA A 338 26.05 -93.16 59.21
C ALA A 338 26.25 -94.63 58.77
N GLN A 339 26.99 -94.86 57.68
CA GLN A 339 27.37 -96.20 57.24
C GLN A 339 28.23 -96.91 58.30
N GLY A 340 29.25 -96.24 58.84
CA GLY A 340 30.09 -96.80 59.91
C GLY A 340 29.31 -97.11 61.19
N ALA A 341 28.35 -96.25 61.57
CA ALA A 341 27.47 -96.49 62.71
C ALA A 341 26.55 -97.70 62.50
N ALA A 342 26.02 -97.89 61.28
CA ALA A 342 25.20 -99.05 60.92
C ALA A 342 26.00 -100.35 61.01
N GLU A 343 27.24 -100.36 60.52
CA GLU A 343 28.16 -101.50 60.62
C GLU A 343 28.49 -101.84 62.09
N ALA A 344 28.80 -100.84 62.90
CA ALA A 344 29.06 -101.03 64.33
C ALA A 344 27.83 -101.55 65.10
N ALA A 345 26.63 -101.06 64.77
CA ALA A 345 25.38 -101.55 65.35
C ALA A 345 25.12 -103.02 64.96
N GLN A 346 25.38 -103.40 63.71
CA GLN A 346 25.25 -104.77 63.23
C GLN A 346 26.25 -105.71 63.92
N GLN A 347 27.49 -105.26 64.14
CA GLN A 347 28.50 -106.01 64.89
C GLN A 347 28.07 -106.20 66.35
N THR A 348 27.54 -105.15 66.99
CA THR A 348 27.04 -105.21 68.38
C THR A 348 25.87 -106.18 68.51
N ASP A 349 24.96 -106.23 67.54
CA ASP A 349 23.86 -107.22 67.52
C ASP A 349 24.39 -108.66 67.47
N GLN A 350 25.40 -108.94 66.63
CA GLN A 350 26.02 -110.26 66.55
C GLN A 350 26.68 -110.67 67.87
N GLU A 351 27.41 -109.76 68.52
CA GLU A 351 28.02 -110.00 69.84
C GLU A 351 26.95 -110.22 70.91
N GLY A 352 25.86 -109.45 70.87
CA GLY A 352 24.70 -109.63 71.74
C GLY A 352 24.04 -111.02 71.58
N GLN A 353 23.92 -111.51 70.35
CA GLN A 353 23.40 -112.86 70.08
C GLN A 353 24.33 -113.96 70.62
N GLN A 354 25.66 -113.78 70.50
CA GLN A 354 26.63 -114.71 71.11
C GLN A 354 26.54 -114.71 72.64
N ALA A 355 26.47 -113.53 73.26
CA ALA A 355 26.34 -113.39 74.71
C ALA A 355 25.06 -114.09 75.20
N LYS A 356 23.93 -113.93 74.49
CA LYS A 356 22.69 -114.64 74.78
C LYS A 356 22.85 -116.16 74.73
N ALA A 357 23.53 -116.68 73.71
CA ALA A 357 23.78 -118.12 73.59
C ALA A 357 24.60 -118.69 74.76
N VAL A 358 25.58 -117.92 75.25
CA VAL A 358 26.36 -118.28 76.44
C VAL A 358 25.48 -118.29 77.69
N VAL A 359 24.67 -117.25 77.91
CA VAL A 359 23.75 -117.18 79.06
C VAL A 359 22.75 -118.34 79.05
N ASP A 360 22.15 -118.66 77.89
CA ASP A 360 21.26 -119.83 77.75
C ASP A 360 21.97 -121.15 78.09
N SER A 361 23.26 -121.26 77.75
CA SER A 361 24.08 -122.42 78.10
C SER A 361 24.34 -122.50 79.61
N SER A 362 24.64 -121.37 80.25
CA SER A 362 24.83 -121.29 81.70
C SER A 362 23.55 -121.65 82.46
N ILE A 363 22.37 -121.21 82.00
CA ILE A 363 21.07 -121.58 82.60
C ILE A 363 20.86 -123.10 82.55
N ARG A 364 21.16 -123.75 81.41
CA ARG A 364 21.07 -125.22 81.28
C ARG A 364 22.00 -125.97 82.24
N GLN A 365 23.22 -125.46 82.41
CA GLN A 365 24.17 -126.04 83.38
C GLN A 365 23.69 -125.89 84.82
N ILE A 366 23.11 -124.74 85.18
CA ILE A 366 22.53 -124.51 86.52
C ILE A 366 21.38 -125.50 86.78
N HIS A 367 20.47 -125.70 85.81
CA HIS A 367 19.39 -126.69 85.96
C HIS A 367 19.92 -128.12 86.13
N SER A 368 20.97 -128.50 85.41
CA SER A 368 21.60 -129.83 85.56
C SER A 368 22.22 -129.99 86.95
N LEU A 369 22.89 -128.95 87.46
CA LEU A 369 23.49 -128.96 88.80
C LEU A 369 22.43 -129.06 89.91
N VAL A 370 21.30 -128.37 89.77
CA VAL A 370 20.17 -128.46 90.72
C VAL A 370 19.64 -129.90 90.81
N GLU A 371 19.54 -130.59 89.68
CA GLU A 371 19.06 -131.97 89.65
C GLU A 371 20.06 -132.96 90.26
N GLU A 372 21.35 -132.74 90.04
CA GLU A 372 22.45 -133.52 90.63
C GLU A 372 22.52 -133.34 92.17
N ILE A 373 22.28 -132.12 92.67
CA ILE A 373 22.14 -131.84 94.10
C ILE A 373 20.92 -132.57 94.69
N ARG A 374 19.78 -132.56 94.00
CA ARG A 374 18.57 -133.25 94.44
C ARG A 374 18.77 -134.77 94.52
N SER A 375 19.49 -135.36 93.56
CA SER A 375 19.86 -136.78 93.55
C SER A 375 20.87 -137.15 94.66
N SER A 376 21.77 -136.23 95.03
CA SER A 376 22.65 -136.45 96.19
C SER A 376 21.87 -136.42 97.51
N GLY A 377 20.83 -135.58 97.61
CA GLY A 377 19.94 -135.52 98.77
C GLY A 377 19.21 -136.84 99.05
N THR A 378 18.68 -137.51 98.02
CA THR A 378 18.01 -138.81 98.18
C THR A 378 18.96 -139.94 98.59
N SER A 379 20.23 -139.87 98.17
CA SER A 379 21.25 -140.86 98.56
C SER A 379 21.68 -140.71 100.02
N LEU A 380 21.68 -139.48 100.55
CA LEU A 380 21.95 -139.19 101.96
C LEU A 380 20.83 -139.70 102.88
N ASP A 381 19.56 -139.55 102.49
CA ASP A 381 18.42 -140.09 103.24
C ASP A 381 18.46 -141.63 103.32
N ALA A 382 18.83 -142.30 102.22
CA ALA A 382 18.97 -143.76 102.20
C ALA A 382 20.08 -144.25 103.15
N LEU A 383 21.22 -143.55 103.17
CA LEU A 383 22.33 -143.85 104.09
C LEU A 383 21.93 -143.68 105.55
N GLN A 384 21.17 -142.63 105.87
CA GLN A 384 20.68 -142.39 107.23
C GLN A 384 19.77 -143.54 107.72
N GLN A 385 18.98 -144.13 106.82
CA GLN A 385 18.10 -145.25 107.15
C GLN A 385 18.87 -146.56 107.38
N ASP A 386 19.91 -146.83 106.59
CA ASP A 386 20.80 -147.99 106.74
C ASP A 386 21.58 -147.95 108.07
N VAL A 387 22.06 -146.77 108.48
CA VAL A 387 22.76 -146.58 109.76
C VAL A 387 21.83 -146.89 110.94
N HIS A 388 20.56 -146.51 110.86
CA HIS A 388 19.58 -146.75 111.92
C HIS A 388 19.20 -148.25 112.05
N ALA A 389 19.22 -149.00 110.94
CA ALA A 389 19.02 -150.44 110.93
C ALA A 389 20.18 -151.21 111.57
N ILE A 390 21.42 -150.72 111.43
CA ILE A 390 22.61 -151.35 112.03
C ILE A 390 22.62 -151.23 113.56
N VAL A 391 22.18 -150.09 114.12
CA VAL A 391 22.15 -149.90 115.59
C VAL A 391 21.15 -150.85 116.26
N GLY A 392 20.05 -151.20 115.59
CA GLY A 392 19.06 -152.14 116.14
C GLY A 392 19.55 -153.60 116.28
N VAL A 393 20.60 -153.98 115.54
CA VAL A 393 21.14 -155.37 115.56
C VAL A 393 22.15 -155.57 116.70
N LEU A 394 22.76 -154.50 117.23
CA LEU A 394 23.79 -154.61 118.27
C LEU A 394 23.23 -154.82 119.70
N ASP A 395 21.95 -154.52 119.96
CA ASP A 395 21.36 -154.66 121.31
C ASP A 395 20.83 -156.08 121.66
N VAL A 396 20.94 -157.06 120.75
CA VAL A 396 20.41 -158.44 120.97
C VAL A 396 21.47 -159.42 121.50
N ILE A 397 22.70 -158.98 121.82
CA ILE A 397 23.75 -159.85 122.38
C ILE A 397 24.45 -159.21 123.60
N ARG A 398 23.73 -159.09 124.73
CA ARG A 398 24.13 -159.63 126.05
C ARG A 398 23.06 -159.43 127.13
#